data_AF-A0AAN7SQM1-F1
#
_entry.id   AF-A0AAN7SQM1-F1
#
_cell.length_a   1.000
_cell.length_b   1.000
_cell.length_c   1.000
_cell.angle_alpha   90.00
_cell.angle_beta   90.00
_cell.angle_gamma   90.00
#
_symmetry.space_group_name_H-M   'P 1'
#
loop_
_entity.id
_entity.type
_entity.pdbx_description
1 polymer ?
#
loop_
_entity_poly.entity_id
_entity_poly.type
_entity_poly.pdbx_seq_one_letter_code
_entity_poly.pdbx_strand_id
1 'polypeptide(L)'
;MEIESRNSSQKCKYCDCLVDDVDLDSLQCHECKMYVHVKCLKRGAVPGGLVADVFFQFTCCHCSPRGNEQFIRDKMPWLQAILLVLYHMQTRSPGLARKGYFHWKIHIAAFIDRNWDILFRKDFKRKKKWMGTVSGTLSHYSPHFFKSGTAVFNEQGWWTLTYPKLAPNVIVQLNTELMSEKQKLRETKLTIDDTQLLKGILLTKPYVTEEMLQITKTHDAPETEEVYVQTVKNSQKKKRFLLPTIASLSIPLPKRVKKTHKTDLQSKLLKKLSKSSVEDKIVETENVVKPAKFLDPMCHYNTSLDEYSCVRSLSMKVRLTGTVRKEPILSPYTSIYLPPYIRRDSKIRPSWLQLMDELKAKVHRSVPNWELPKRLPLDFVYIQPEHIPAINSLCNQFFWTGIDVSDTLRYPDFSCVVLYGKLIVAFAFVIPDVKFNECYISFIFTRPGWRKCGIAKFMLYHLIQTSLGRDITLHVSISNSALFLYQKFGFKVETVVLDFYNRYLRDDTRESKHAFFCRLER
;
A
#
# COMPACT_ATOMS: atom_id res chain seq x y z
N MET A 1 -35.54 28.80 -29.17
CA MET A 1 -34.10 28.92 -28.92
C MET A 1 -33.62 27.55 -28.49
N GLU A 2 -32.93 26.90 -29.41
CA GLU A 2 -32.52 25.50 -29.35
C GLU A 2 -31.56 25.26 -28.19
N ILE A 3 -31.80 24.17 -27.46
CA ILE A 3 -30.93 23.67 -26.41
C ILE A 3 -29.78 22.96 -27.12
N GLU A 4 -28.63 23.63 -27.26
CA GLU A 4 -27.40 23.01 -27.74
C GLU A 4 -26.98 21.89 -26.77
N SER A 5 -27.16 20.66 -27.23
CA SER A 5 -26.64 19.44 -26.62
C SER A 5 -25.11 19.44 -26.68
N ARG A 6 -24.45 19.76 -25.56
CA ARG A 6 -23.01 19.52 -25.38
C ARG A 6 -22.73 18.02 -25.23
N ASN A 7 -22.74 17.28 -26.33
CA ASN A 7 -22.08 15.97 -26.43
C ASN A 7 -20.82 16.13 -27.28
N SER A 8 -19.71 16.55 -26.68
CA SER A 8 -18.39 16.41 -27.28
C SER A 8 -17.70 15.21 -26.65
N SER A 9 -17.77 14.05 -27.30
CA SER A 9 -17.02 12.86 -26.93
C SER A 9 -15.52 13.16 -27.07
N GLN A 10 -14.85 13.51 -25.97
CA GLN A 10 -13.43 13.85 -25.99
C GLN A 10 -12.59 12.58 -26.12
N LYS A 11 -11.51 12.65 -26.91
CA LYS A 11 -10.62 11.50 -27.13
C LYS A 11 -9.37 11.60 -26.26
N CYS A 12 -8.89 10.46 -25.79
CA CYS A 12 -7.64 10.34 -25.08
C CYS A 12 -6.47 10.58 -26.03
N LYS A 13 -5.56 11.49 -25.69
CA LYS A 13 -4.43 11.88 -26.54
C LYS A 13 -3.45 10.74 -26.86
N TYR A 14 -3.44 9.67 -26.08
CA TYR A 14 -2.44 8.60 -26.22
C TYR A 14 -2.98 7.31 -26.82
N CYS A 15 -4.27 7.01 -26.63
CA CYS A 15 -4.88 5.78 -27.13
C CYS A 15 -6.00 6.03 -28.14
N ASP A 16 -6.34 7.30 -28.40
CA ASP A 16 -7.43 7.75 -29.29
C ASP A 16 -8.84 7.19 -28.98
N CYS A 17 -8.98 6.38 -27.92
CA CYS A 17 -10.25 5.96 -27.37
C CYS A 17 -11.02 7.16 -26.80
N LEU A 18 -12.35 7.05 -26.81
CA LEU A 18 -13.21 8.00 -26.12
C LEU A 18 -12.90 8.01 -24.63
N VAL A 19 -12.83 9.21 -24.06
CA VAL A 19 -12.91 9.45 -22.63
C VAL A 19 -14.39 9.63 -22.37
N ASP A 20 -15.02 8.63 -21.76
CA ASP A 20 -16.43 8.78 -21.39
C ASP A 20 -16.54 9.89 -20.33
N ASP A 21 -17.66 10.61 -20.26
CA ASP A 21 -17.92 11.55 -19.15
C ASP A 21 -17.91 10.85 -17.78
N VAL A 22 -17.98 9.51 -17.81
CA VAL A 22 -17.92 8.58 -16.67
C VAL A 22 -16.51 7.99 -16.45
N ASP A 23 -15.53 8.28 -17.32
CA ASP A 23 -14.12 7.93 -17.11
C ASP A 23 -13.47 8.91 -16.11
N LEU A 24 -13.79 8.67 -14.85
CA LEU A 24 -13.40 9.43 -13.66
C LEU A 24 -11.88 9.40 -13.37
N ASP A 25 -11.14 8.58 -14.11
CA ASP A 25 -9.69 8.39 -14.04
C ASP A 25 -8.99 9.01 -15.26
N SER A 26 -9.33 10.25 -15.62
CA SER A 26 -8.67 11.00 -16.70
C SER A 26 -8.07 12.32 -16.20
N LEU A 27 -6.93 12.71 -16.78
CA LEU A 27 -6.23 13.96 -16.48
C LEU A 27 -6.28 14.87 -17.70
N GLN A 28 -6.58 16.14 -17.47
CA GLN A 28 -6.52 17.16 -18.51
C GLN A 28 -5.13 17.81 -18.55
N CYS A 29 -4.52 17.88 -19.74
CA CYS A 29 -3.26 18.57 -19.90
C CYS A 29 -3.44 20.10 -19.79
N HIS A 30 -2.61 20.76 -18.97
CA HIS A 30 -2.65 22.21 -18.76
C HIS A 30 -2.46 23.01 -20.06
N GLU A 31 -1.54 22.55 -20.92
CA GLU A 31 -1.14 23.24 -22.15
C GLU A 31 -2.12 22.96 -23.31
N CYS A 32 -2.27 21.69 -23.72
CA CYS A 32 -3.08 21.36 -24.90
C CYS A 32 -4.56 21.09 -24.62
N LYS A 33 -5.01 21.13 -23.36
CA LYS A 33 -6.40 20.87 -22.90
C LYS A 33 -7.00 19.50 -23.27
N MET A 34 -6.27 18.66 -23.99
CA MET A 34 -6.61 17.26 -24.26
C MET A 34 -6.56 16.41 -22.99
N TYR A 35 -7.41 15.38 -22.96
CA TYR A 35 -7.51 14.43 -21.86
C TYR A 35 -6.62 13.21 -22.10
N VAL A 36 -6.17 12.62 -21.01
CA VAL A 36 -5.37 11.40 -21.00
C VAL A 36 -5.90 10.50 -19.88
N HIS A 37 -6.23 9.25 -20.19
CA HIS A 37 -6.56 8.27 -19.15
C HIS A 37 -5.35 8.07 -18.22
N VAL A 38 -5.60 7.96 -16.92
CA VAL A 38 -4.57 7.65 -15.91
C VAL A 38 -3.84 6.35 -16.26
N LYS A 39 -4.56 5.36 -16.81
CA LYS A 39 -3.99 4.10 -17.32
C LYS A 39 -3.11 4.27 -18.55
N CYS A 40 -3.37 5.29 -19.38
CA CYS A 40 -2.61 5.57 -20.59
C CYS A 40 -1.37 6.43 -20.32
N LEU A 41 -1.21 7.01 -19.13
CA LEU A 41 0.02 7.70 -18.74
C LEU A 41 1.22 6.77 -18.95
N LYS A 42 2.39 7.31 -19.29
CA LYS A 42 3.62 6.49 -19.46
C LYS A 42 3.96 5.66 -18.22
N ARG A 43 3.56 6.14 -17.04
CA ARG A 43 3.71 5.46 -15.74
C ARG A 43 2.55 4.48 -15.44
N GLY A 44 1.46 4.49 -16.20
CA GLY A 44 0.24 3.70 -15.93
C GLY A 44 -0.56 4.13 -14.69
N ALA A 45 -0.07 5.13 -13.95
CA ALA A 45 -0.72 5.73 -12.79
C ALA A 45 -0.14 7.11 -12.49
N VAL A 46 -0.88 7.90 -11.72
CA VAL A 46 -0.38 9.16 -11.16
C VAL A 46 0.69 8.94 -10.07
N PRO A 47 1.53 9.96 -9.79
CA PRO A 47 2.46 9.88 -8.67
C PRO A 47 1.77 9.56 -7.36
N GLY A 48 2.18 8.46 -6.72
CA GLY A 48 1.59 7.97 -5.47
C GLY A 48 0.71 6.73 -5.63
N GLY A 49 0.20 6.46 -6.83
CA GLY A 49 -0.57 5.25 -7.12
C GLY A 49 -1.91 5.13 -6.38
N LEU A 50 -2.44 6.24 -5.85
CA LEU A 50 -3.76 6.26 -5.23
C LEU A 50 -4.83 6.15 -6.31
N VAL A 51 -5.86 5.35 -6.02
CA VAL A 51 -6.97 5.10 -6.97
C VAL A 51 -7.86 6.34 -7.01
N ALA A 52 -8.29 6.75 -8.22
CA ALA A 52 -9.07 7.95 -8.47
C ALA A 52 -8.43 9.26 -7.99
N ASP A 53 -7.09 9.29 -7.95
CA ASP A 53 -6.34 10.48 -7.63
C ASP A 53 -6.04 11.32 -8.88
N VAL A 54 -6.95 12.21 -9.24
CA VAL A 54 -6.84 13.09 -10.42
C VAL A 54 -6.39 14.52 -10.08
N PHE A 55 -5.91 14.76 -8.86
CA PHE A 55 -5.68 16.10 -8.32
C PHE A 55 -4.26 16.59 -8.59
N PHE A 56 -3.97 16.80 -9.87
CA PHE A 56 -2.69 17.25 -10.38
C PHE A 56 -2.85 18.24 -11.53
N GLN A 57 -1.97 19.24 -11.57
CA GLN A 57 -1.67 19.96 -12.81
C GLN A 57 -0.77 19.05 -13.66
N PHE A 58 -1.35 18.53 -14.74
CA PHE A 58 -0.69 17.58 -15.62
C PHE A 58 -0.21 18.24 -16.92
N THR A 59 1.02 17.95 -17.34
CA THR A 59 1.55 18.32 -18.65
C THR A 59 1.98 17.06 -19.40
N CYS A 60 1.35 16.82 -20.56
CA CYS A 60 1.63 15.63 -21.37
C CYS A 60 3.04 15.66 -21.99
N CYS A 61 3.50 14.50 -22.44
CA CYS A 61 4.86 14.34 -22.98
C CYS A 61 5.13 15.23 -24.20
N HIS A 62 4.13 15.49 -25.05
CA HIS A 62 4.26 16.33 -26.24
C HIS A 62 4.35 17.83 -25.92
N CYS A 63 3.75 18.28 -24.82
CA CYS A 63 3.76 19.70 -24.43
C CYS A 63 4.93 20.03 -23.49
N SER A 64 5.57 19.01 -22.92
CA SER A 64 6.71 19.19 -22.03
C SER A 64 7.98 19.45 -22.83
N PRO A 65 8.76 20.49 -22.51
CA PRO A 65 10.00 20.83 -23.23
C PRO A 65 11.09 19.74 -23.13
N ARG A 66 10.92 18.76 -22.23
CA ARG A 66 11.83 17.64 -22.01
C ARG A 66 11.29 16.30 -22.51
N GLY A 67 10.12 16.26 -23.15
CA GLY A 67 9.48 15.01 -23.64
C GLY A 67 8.93 14.09 -22.55
N ASN A 68 8.95 14.53 -21.29
CA ASN A 68 8.52 13.77 -20.11
C ASN A 68 7.23 14.35 -19.53
N GLU A 69 6.35 13.47 -19.04
CA GLU A 69 5.13 13.87 -18.33
C GLU A 69 5.49 14.58 -17.03
N GLN A 70 4.84 15.72 -16.77
CA GLN A 70 5.02 16.49 -15.54
C GLN A 70 3.75 16.50 -14.73
N PHE A 71 3.89 16.33 -13.42
CA PHE A 71 2.79 16.32 -12.47
C PHE A 71 3.12 17.29 -11.34
N ILE A 72 2.27 18.29 -11.14
CA ILE A 72 2.35 19.20 -10.00
C ILE A 72 1.11 18.96 -9.15
N ARG A 73 1.30 18.47 -7.93
CA ARG A 73 0.22 18.20 -6.98
C ARG A 73 -0.55 19.47 -6.66
N ASP A 74 -1.88 19.42 -6.75
CA ASP A 74 -2.73 20.54 -6.37
C ASP A 74 -2.77 20.74 -4.85
N LYS A 75 -3.21 21.92 -4.42
CA LYS A 75 -3.42 22.19 -2.99
C LYS A 75 -4.62 21.38 -2.51
N MET A 76 -4.35 20.34 -1.72
CA MET A 76 -5.32 19.38 -1.23
C MET A 76 -5.99 19.84 0.09
N PRO A 77 -7.30 20.14 0.12
CA PRO A 77 -8.07 20.34 1.35
C PRO A 77 -8.29 19.03 2.11
N TRP A 78 -8.62 19.12 3.41
CA TRP A 78 -8.83 17.93 4.25
C TRP A 78 -9.98 17.04 3.81
N LEU A 79 -11.09 17.62 3.31
CA LEU A 79 -12.21 16.84 2.76
C LEU A 79 -11.72 15.92 1.64
N GLN A 80 -11.02 16.50 0.67
CA GLN A 80 -10.52 15.82 -0.52
C GLN A 80 -9.48 14.75 -0.15
N ALA A 81 -8.58 15.04 0.79
CA ALA A 81 -7.62 14.06 1.28
C ALA A 81 -8.30 12.85 1.94
N ILE A 82 -9.32 13.09 2.79
CA ILE A 82 -10.04 12.02 3.50
C ILE A 82 -10.90 11.21 2.54
N LEU A 83 -11.57 11.85 1.57
CA LEU A 83 -12.32 11.18 0.52
C LEU A 83 -11.43 10.25 -0.29
N LEU A 84 -10.27 10.75 -0.75
CA LEU A 84 -9.33 9.97 -1.54
C LEU A 84 -8.81 8.76 -0.76
N VAL A 85 -8.44 8.96 0.51
CA VAL A 85 -7.95 7.88 1.37
C VAL A 85 -9.03 6.83 1.62
N LEU A 86 -10.24 7.23 1.99
CA LEU A 86 -11.34 6.29 2.22
C LEU A 86 -11.72 5.53 0.95
N TYR A 87 -11.80 6.21 -0.19
CA TYR A 87 -12.12 5.60 -1.48
C TYR A 87 -11.05 4.57 -1.88
N HIS A 88 -9.76 4.95 -1.75
CA HIS A 88 -8.65 4.05 -2.02
C HIS A 88 -8.67 2.83 -1.10
N MET A 89 -8.87 3.03 0.21
CA MET A 89 -8.93 1.93 1.19
C MET A 89 -10.11 0.99 0.95
N GLN A 90 -11.28 1.53 0.63
CA GLN A 90 -12.46 0.71 0.33
C GLN A 90 -12.26 -0.13 -0.93
N THR A 91 -11.55 0.41 -1.93
CA THR A 91 -11.30 -0.28 -3.21
C THR A 91 -10.15 -1.30 -3.12
N ARG A 92 -9.05 -0.97 -2.41
CA ARG A 92 -7.82 -1.77 -2.40
C ARG A 92 -7.62 -2.61 -1.15
N SER A 93 -8.22 -2.23 -0.03
CA SER A 93 -8.10 -2.94 1.25
C SER A 93 -9.45 -3.15 1.94
N PRO A 94 -10.45 -3.76 1.27
CA PRO A 94 -11.74 -4.04 1.89
C PRO A 94 -11.62 -4.95 3.12
N GLY A 95 -10.61 -5.82 3.17
CA GLY A 95 -10.36 -6.71 4.31
C GLY A 95 -9.92 -6.01 5.60
N LEU A 96 -9.46 -4.75 5.53
CA LEU A 96 -9.18 -3.94 6.74
C LEU A 96 -10.46 -3.30 7.32
N ALA A 97 -11.55 -3.28 6.56
CA ALA A 97 -12.80 -2.65 6.96
C ALA A 97 -13.63 -3.61 7.83
N ARG A 98 -14.20 -3.09 8.92
CA ARG A 98 -15.22 -3.81 9.70
C ARG A 98 -16.57 -3.51 9.07
N LYS A 99 -17.19 -4.47 8.36
CA LYS A 99 -18.44 -4.28 7.59
C LYS A 99 -18.42 -3.05 6.66
N GLY A 100 -17.28 -2.76 6.03
CA GLY A 100 -17.13 -1.58 5.15
C GLY A 100 -16.87 -0.25 5.87
N TYR A 101 -16.67 -0.26 7.20
CA TYR A 101 -16.28 0.91 7.98
C TYR A 101 -14.81 0.87 8.39
N PHE A 102 -14.18 2.03 8.43
CA PHE A 102 -12.79 2.23 8.83
C PHE A 102 -12.71 3.10 10.09
N HIS A 103 -11.84 2.71 11.02
CA HIS A 103 -11.62 3.49 12.23
C HIS A 103 -10.77 4.74 11.93
N TRP A 104 -11.23 5.94 12.27
CA TRP A 104 -10.58 7.20 11.86
C TRP A 104 -9.12 7.32 12.33
N LYS A 105 -8.82 6.88 13.56
CA LYS A 105 -7.46 6.97 14.13
C LYS A 105 -6.52 5.86 13.64
N ILE A 106 -6.95 4.60 13.72
CA ILE A 106 -6.11 3.42 13.45
C ILE A 106 -5.91 3.22 11.95
N HIS A 107 -6.93 3.53 11.13
CA HIS A 107 -6.90 3.28 9.70
C HIS A 107 -6.64 4.58 8.92
N ILE A 108 -7.57 5.54 8.98
CA ILE A 108 -7.53 6.74 8.13
C ILE A 108 -6.32 7.62 8.47
N ALA A 109 -6.16 8.03 9.74
CA ALA A 109 -5.07 8.89 10.16
C ALA A 109 -3.71 8.18 10.05
N ALA A 110 -3.62 6.89 10.35
CA ALA A 110 -2.37 6.14 10.16
C ALA A 110 -1.96 6.05 8.68
N PHE A 111 -2.92 5.90 7.76
CA PHE A 111 -2.66 5.91 6.32
C PHE A 111 -2.16 7.30 5.88
N ILE A 112 -2.84 8.37 6.28
CA ILE A 112 -2.42 9.75 5.97
C ILE A 112 -1.00 10.03 6.50
N ASP A 113 -0.66 9.52 7.68
CA ASP A 113 0.67 9.69 8.27
C ASP A 113 1.77 9.01 7.43
N ARG A 114 1.54 7.77 7.01
CA ARG A 114 2.50 7.00 6.18
C ARG A 114 2.65 7.57 4.77
N ASN A 115 1.59 8.16 4.23
CA ASN A 115 1.51 8.64 2.85
C ASN A 115 1.47 10.17 2.77
N TRP A 116 2.00 10.87 3.79
CA TRP A 116 1.91 12.34 3.89
C TRP A 116 2.49 13.06 2.67
N ASP A 117 3.70 12.67 2.24
CA ASP A 117 4.43 13.30 1.14
C ASP A 117 3.79 13.02 -0.24
N ILE A 118 2.90 12.03 -0.31
CA ILE A 118 2.12 11.71 -1.52
C ILE A 118 0.83 12.53 -1.55
N LEU A 119 0.17 12.66 -0.41
CA LEU A 119 -1.12 13.35 -0.31
C LEU A 119 -0.96 14.86 -0.42
N PHE A 120 0.01 15.43 0.29
CA PHE A 120 0.19 16.88 0.41
C PHE A 120 1.44 17.36 -0.33
N ARG A 121 1.37 18.60 -0.83
CA ARG A 121 2.54 19.28 -1.41
C ARG A 121 3.62 19.49 -0.34
N LYS A 122 4.89 19.57 -0.77
CA LYS A 122 6.05 19.72 0.13
C LYS A 122 6.05 21.00 0.99
N ASP A 123 5.33 22.03 0.56
CA ASP A 123 5.13 23.29 1.29
C ASP A 123 4.07 23.18 2.40
N PHE A 124 3.30 22.09 2.46
CA PHE A 124 2.25 21.91 3.43
C PHE A 124 2.81 21.56 4.83
N LYS A 125 2.83 22.57 5.71
CA LYS A 125 3.34 22.42 7.08
C LYS A 125 2.44 21.54 7.94
N ARG A 126 2.99 20.44 8.44
CA ARG A 126 2.31 19.51 9.36
C ARG A 126 2.08 20.13 10.74
N LYS A 127 0.81 20.39 11.08
CA LYS A 127 0.42 20.88 12.43
C LYS A 127 0.52 19.76 13.46
N LYS A 128 1.01 20.04 14.69
CA LYS A 128 1.16 19.02 15.75
C LYS A 128 -0.15 18.27 16.13
N LYS A 129 -1.32 18.90 15.98
CA LYS A 129 -2.64 18.32 16.32
C LYS A 129 -3.52 18.02 15.09
N TRP A 130 -2.90 17.76 13.93
CA TRP A 130 -3.61 17.55 12.66
C TRP A 130 -4.61 16.37 12.69
N MET A 131 -4.36 15.33 13.49
CA MET A 131 -5.25 14.18 13.60
C MET A 131 -6.67 14.56 14.06
N GLY A 132 -6.80 15.60 14.90
CA GLY A 132 -8.11 16.10 15.31
C GLY A 132 -8.90 16.73 14.15
N THR A 133 -8.22 17.26 13.14
CA THR A 133 -8.84 17.79 11.92
C THR A 133 -9.47 16.68 11.09
N VAL A 134 -8.91 15.46 11.11
CA VAL A 134 -9.50 14.31 10.41
C VAL A 134 -10.88 13.99 11.00
N SER A 135 -10.96 13.82 12.33
CA SER A 135 -12.22 13.57 13.03
C SER A 135 -13.23 14.71 12.84
N GLY A 136 -12.78 15.97 12.99
CA GLY A 136 -13.65 17.13 12.79
C GLY A 136 -14.19 17.26 11.36
N THR A 137 -13.40 16.92 10.35
CA THR A 137 -13.84 16.95 8.95
C THR A 137 -14.85 15.84 8.67
N LEU A 138 -14.61 14.63 9.17
CA LEU A 138 -15.56 13.51 9.04
C LEU A 138 -16.94 13.87 9.63
N SER A 139 -16.96 14.45 10.83
CA SER A 139 -18.20 14.88 11.48
C SER A 139 -18.89 16.04 10.77
N HIS A 140 -18.14 17.03 10.26
CA HIS A 140 -18.71 18.20 9.59
C HIS A 140 -19.42 17.85 8.27
N TYR A 141 -18.92 16.88 7.53
CA TYR A 141 -19.50 16.46 6.24
C TYR A 141 -20.39 15.21 6.35
N SER A 142 -20.75 14.81 7.57
CA SER A 142 -21.73 13.76 7.84
C SER A 142 -23.13 14.37 8.01
N PRO A 143 -24.19 13.78 7.43
CA PRO A 143 -24.25 12.50 6.69
C PRO A 143 -24.00 12.62 5.17
N HIS A 144 -23.70 13.82 4.67
CA HIS A 144 -23.68 14.14 3.23
C HIS A 144 -22.69 13.30 2.42
N PHE A 145 -21.44 13.22 2.85
CA PHE A 145 -20.39 12.48 2.14
C PHE A 145 -19.77 11.35 2.99
N PHE A 146 -19.90 11.46 4.30
CA PHE A 146 -19.44 10.43 5.25
C PHE A 146 -20.61 9.93 6.09
N LYS A 147 -20.61 8.62 6.36
CA LYS A 147 -21.57 7.96 7.26
C LYS A 147 -20.85 7.46 8.50
N SER A 148 -21.37 7.84 9.66
CA SER A 148 -20.89 7.33 10.95
C SER A 148 -21.38 5.90 11.19
N GLY A 149 -20.50 5.05 11.71
CA GLY A 149 -20.78 3.66 12.11
C GLY A 149 -21.17 3.50 13.57
N THR A 150 -21.29 4.59 14.34
CA THR A 150 -21.58 4.51 15.79
C THR A 150 -22.85 3.72 16.09
N ALA A 151 -23.92 3.92 15.30
CA ALA A 151 -25.17 3.18 15.46
C ALA A 151 -25.02 1.66 15.16
N VAL A 152 -24.05 1.28 14.32
CA VAL A 152 -23.84 -0.10 13.87
C VAL A 152 -22.99 -0.90 14.86
N PHE A 153 -21.96 -0.28 15.43
CA PHE A 153 -21.00 -0.96 16.30
C PHE A 153 -21.18 -0.65 17.79
N ASN A 154 -22.07 0.29 18.14
CA ASN A 154 -22.17 0.87 19.49
C ASN A 154 -20.81 1.41 20.00
N GLU A 155 -19.91 1.74 19.07
CA GLU A 155 -18.54 2.21 19.30
C GLU A 155 -18.31 3.47 18.47
N GLN A 156 -17.70 4.49 19.06
CA GLN A 156 -17.37 5.71 18.34
C GLN A 156 -16.14 5.53 17.44
N GLY A 157 -16.14 6.21 16.30
CA GLY A 157 -14.94 6.39 15.48
C GLY A 157 -14.85 5.54 14.22
N TRP A 158 -15.91 4.82 13.88
CA TRP A 158 -16.05 4.09 12.62
C TRP A 158 -16.71 4.96 11.55
N TRP A 159 -16.12 5.03 10.36
CA TRP A 159 -16.59 5.88 9.27
C TRP A 159 -16.53 5.17 7.93
N THR A 160 -17.44 5.52 7.02
CA THR A 160 -17.46 5.05 5.63
C THR A 160 -17.94 6.15 4.69
N LEU A 161 -17.78 5.96 3.38
CA LEU A 161 -18.33 6.85 2.37
C LEU A 161 -19.84 6.63 2.25
N THR A 162 -20.61 7.71 2.18
CA THR A 162 -22.07 7.63 1.94
C THR A 162 -22.36 7.06 0.56
N TYR A 163 -21.54 7.43 -0.44
CA TYR A 163 -21.64 7.00 -1.83
C TYR A 163 -20.33 6.32 -2.28
N PRO A 164 -20.16 5.01 -2.03
CA PRO A 164 -18.89 4.32 -2.24
C PRO A 164 -18.51 4.16 -3.71
N LYS A 165 -19.48 4.24 -4.62
CA LYS A 165 -19.25 4.13 -6.08
C LYS A 165 -18.93 5.47 -6.75
N LEU A 166 -19.09 6.60 -6.05
CA LEU A 166 -18.74 7.91 -6.59
C LEU A 166 -17.24 8.18 -6.39
N ALA A 167 -16.55 8.56 -7.47
CA ALA A 167 -15.14 8.91 -7.39
C ALA A 167 -14.92 10.23 -6.62
N PRO A 168 -13.76 10.43 -5.99
CA PRO A 168 -13.46 11.62 -5.20
C PRO A 168 -13.60 12.94 -5.96
N ASN A 169 -13.29 12.97 -7.26
CA ASN A 169 -13.44 14.18 -8.09
C ASN A 169 -14.90 14.63 -8.20
N VAL A 170 -15.83 13.69 -8.43
CA VAL A 170 -17.27 13.97 -8.49
C VAL A 170 -17.76 14.50 -7.16
N ILE A 171 -17.37 13.86 -6.06
CA ILE A 171 -17.79 14.29 -4.72
C ILE A 171 -17.29 15.70 -4.41
N VAL A 172 -16.06 16.05 -4.82
CA VAL A 172 -15.50 17.40 -4.65
C VAL A 172 -16.23 18.44 -5.50
N GLN A 173 -16.60 18.09 -6.73
CA GLN A 173 -17.42 18.95 -7.59
C GLN A 173 -18.80 19.19 -6.99
N LEU A 174 -19.49 18.12 -6.56
CA LEU A 174 -20.77 18.20 -5.86
C LEU A 174 -20.70 19.06 -4.60
N ASN A 175 -19.63 18.95 -3.82
CA ASN A 175 -19.44 19.80 -2.65
C ASN A 175 -19.25 21.27 -3.04
N THR A 176 -18.52 21.56 -4.11
CA THR A 176 -18.35 22.94 -4.61
C THR A 176 -19.69 23.55 -5.03
N GLU A 177 -20.50 22.78 -5.75
CA GLU A 177 -21.85 23.19 -6.16
C GLU A 177 -22.77 23.40 -4.96
N LEU A 178 -22.80 22.45 -4.01
CA LEU A 178 -23.56 22.57 -2.77
C LEU A 178 -23.20 23.86 -2.01
N MET A 179 -21.91 24.18 -1.91
CA MET A 179 -21.46 25.41 -1.25
C MET A 179 -21.89 26.67 -2.00
N SER A 180 -21.90 26.65 -3.34
CA SER A 180 -22.37 27.76 -4.16
C SER A 180 -23.90 27.99 -4.02
N GLU A 181 -24.67 26.91 -3.96
CA GLU A 181 -26.12 26.97 -3.84
C GLU A 181 -26.53 27.43 -2.43
N LYS A 182 -25.81 26.96 -1.40
CA LYS A 182 -25.93 27.50 -0.03
C LYS A 182 -25.62 28.99 0.05
N GLN A 183 -24.66 29.48 -0.74
CA GLN A 183 -24.35 30.91 -0.79
C GLN A 183 -25.51 31.71 -1.41
N LYS A 184 -26.07 31.25 -2.54
CA LYS A 184 -27.25 31.86 -3.14
C LYS A 184 -28.46 31.85 -2.19
N LEU A 185 -28.70 30.74 -1.49
CA LEU A 185 -29.80 30.63 -0.53
C LEU A 185 -29.67 31.60 0.66
N ARG A 186 -28.43 31.88 1.09
CA ARG A 186 -28.16 32.91 2.11
C ARG A 186 -28.47 34.31 1.59
N GLU A 187 -28.18 34.57 0.33
CA GLU A 187 -28.48 35.84 -0.33
C GLU A 187 -30.00 36.02 -0.53
N THR A 188 -30.74 34.93 -0.81
CA THR A 188 -32.20 34.93 -0.98
C THR A 188 -33.00 34.69 0.31
N LYS A 189 -32.33 34.56 1.47
CA LYS A 189 -32.94 34.29 2.81
C LYS A 189 -33.88 33.08 2.85
N LEU A 190 -33.67 32.09 1.99
CA LEU A 190 -34.43 30.84 1.97
C LEU A 190 -33.69 29.79 2.81
N THR A 191 -34.43 29.01 3.60
CA THR A 191 -33.88 27.92 4.42
C THR A 191 -34.38 26.58 3.90
N ILE A 192 -33.51 25.84 3.24
CA ILE A 192 -33.77 24.47 2.76
C ILE A 192 -32.85 23.53 3.53
N ASP A 193 -33.32 22.32 3.82
CA ASP A 193 -32.49 21.30 4.47
C ASP A 193 -31.34 20.85 3.55
N ASP A 194 -30.14 20.78 4.12
CA ASP A 194 -28.90 20.52 3.40
C ASP A 194 -28.89 19.14 2.72
N THR A 195 -29.62 18.16 3.28
CA THR A 195 -29.72 16.82 2.69
C THR A 195 -30.65 16.80 1.48
N GLN A 196 -31.73 17.58 1.50
CA GLN A 196 -32.67 17.72 0.38
C GLN A 196 -32.02 18.50 -0.77
N LEU A 197 -31.24 19.54 -0.46
CA LEU A 197 -30.49 20.30 -1.45
C LEU A 197 -29.47 19.41 -2.18
N LEU A 198 -28.72 18.58 -1.44
CA LEU A 198 -27.77 17.64 -2.04
C LEU A 198 -28.47 16.59 -2.91
N LYS A 199 -29.62 16.05 -2.48
CA LYS A 199 -30.40 15.10 -3.29
C LYS A 199 -30.89 15.74 -4.60
N GLY A 200 -31.33 17.00 -4.57
CA GLY A 200 -31.70 17.74 -5.79
C GLY A 200 -30.52 17.94 -6.76
N ILE A 201 -29.33 18.25 -6.24
CA ILE A 201 -28.10 18.36 -7.05
C ILE A 201 -27.70 16.99 -7.63
N LEU A 202 -27.82 15.91 -6.86
CA LEU A 202 -27.51 14.55 -7.33
C LEU A 202 -28.43 14.10 -8.47
N LEU A 203 -29.72 14.43 -8.41
CA LEU A 203 -30.73 14.02 -9.42
C LEU A 203 -30.66 14.82 -10.73
N THR A 204 -30.01 15.98 -10.73
CA THR A 204 -29.91 16.85 -11.92
C THR A 204 -28.70 16.51 -12.81
N LYS A 205 -27.83 15.58 -12.40
CA LYS A 205 -26.61 15.24 -13.13
C LYS A 205 -26.78 13.96 -13.96
N PRO A 206 -26.56 14.00 -15.29
CA PRO A 206 -26.81 12.87 -16.18
C PRO A 206 -25.85 11.68 -16.01
N TYR A 207 -24.70 11.87 -15.33
CA TYR A 207 -23.70 10.83 -15.08
C TYR A 207 -23.84 10.12 -13.73
N VAL A 208 -24.81 10.50 -12.89
CA VAL A 208 -25.07 9.85 -11.60
C VAL A 208 -26.22 8.87 -11.78
N THR A 209 -25.91 7.59 -11.94
CA THR A 209 -26.94 6.54 -12.08
C THR A 209 -27.53 6.15 -10.72
N GLU A 210 -28.76 5.65 -10.69
CA GLU A 210 -29.40 5.11 -9.46
C GLU A 210 -28.54 4.03 -8.78
N GLU A 211 -27.76 3.28 -9.56
CA GLU A 211 -26.83 2.27 -9.04
C GLU A 211 -25.64 2.87 -8.28
N MET A 212 -25.17 4.06 -8.67
CA MET A 212 -24.07 4.79 -8.00
C MET A 212 -24.55 5.50 -6.72
N LEU A 213 -25.84 5.78 -6.63
CA LEU A 213 -26.51 6.34 -5.45
C LEU A 213 -26.89 5.29 -4.40
N GLN A 214 -26.62 4.01 -4.66
CA GLN A 214 -26.85 2.93 -3.69
C GLN A 214 -26.02 3.18 -2.43
N ILE A 215 -26.70 3.61 -1.37
CA ILE A 215 -26.16 3.69 -0.01
C ILE A 215 -25.77 2.28 0.41
N THR A 216 -24.67 2.13 1.15
CA THR A 216 -24.22 0.84 1.73
C THR A 216 -25.38 0.17 2.48
N LYS A 217 -26.08 -0.77 1.84
CA LYS A 217 -27.10 -1.62 2.45
C LYS A 217 -26.39 -2.73 3.19
N THR A 218 -26.46 -2.73 4.51
CA THR A 218 -26.21 -3.93 5.32
C THR A 218 -27.57 -4.46 5.75
N HIS A 219 -27.84 -5.73 5.43
CA HIS A 219 -28.93 -6.52 5.98
C HIS A 219 -28.96 -6.42 7.53
N ASP A 220 -30.17 -6.41 8.06
CA ASP A 220 -30.61 -6.54 9.46
C ASP A 220 -30.40 -5.37 10.43
N ALA A 221 -31.36 -4.44 10.47
CA ALA A 221 -32.01 -3.89 11.69
C ALA A 221 -33.14 -2.90 11.29
N PRO A 222 -34.25 -2.83 12.05
CA PRO A 222 -35.57 -2.43 11.56
C PRO A 222 -35.76 -0.92 11.38
N GLU A 223 -36.69 -0.59 10.48
CA GLU A 223 -37.26 0.75 10.31
C GLU A 223 -37.89 1.22 11.63
N THR A 224 -37.30 2.24 12.24
CA THR A 224 -37.99 3.05 13.25
C THR A 224 -38.23 4.43 12.66
N GLU A 225 -39.48 4.71 12.36
CA GLU A 225 -40.02 6.02 12.03
C GLU A 225 -39.67 7.01 13.16
N GLU A 226 -38.92 8.06 12.83
CA GLU A 226 -38.66 9.17 13.75
C GLU A 226 -39.92 10.04 13.84
N VAL A 227 -40.70 9.85 14.91
CA VAL A 227 -41.78 10.76 15.30
C VAL A 227 -41.17 12.05 15.84
N TYR A 228 -41.33 13.14 15.08
CA TYR A 228 -40.99 14.50 15.49
C TYR A 228 -41.93 14.98 16.61
N VAL A 229 -41.45 15.05 17.86
CA VAL A 229 -42.14 15.77 18.93
C VAL A 229 -41.66 17.23 18.94
N GLN A 230 -42.56 18.12 18.53
CA GLN A 230 -42.39 19.57 18.65
C GLN A 230 -42.36 19.96 20.13
N THR A 231 -41.28 20.58 20.60
CA THR A 231 -41.29 21.34 21.86
C THR A 231 -40.87 22.78 21.62
N VAL A 232 -41.80 23.66 21.98
CA VAL A 232 -41.82 25.11 21.81
C VAL A 232 -40.73 25.76 22.66
N LYS A 233 -40.03 26.74 22.08
CA LYS A 233 -39.13 27.65 22.78
C LYS A 233 -39.91 28.42 23.83
N ASN A 234 -39.51 28.33 25.10
CA ASN A 234 -39.85 29.36 26.07
C ASN A 234 -38.60 29.85 26.82
N SER A 235 -38.36 31.14 26.62
CA SER A 235 -37.26 31.91 27.18
C SER A 235 -37.71 32.51 28.50
N GLN A 236 -37.14 32.11 29.65
CA GLN A 236 -37.31 32.87 30.89
C GLN A 236 -36.00 32.96 31.70
N LYS A 237 -35.57 34.21 31.90
CA LYS A 237 -34.56 34.65 32.87
C LYS A 237 -35.17 34.71 34.27
N LYS A 238 -34.35 34.46 35.31
CA LYS A 238 -34.42 34.83 36.75
C LYS A 238 -34.29 33.56 37.62
N LYS A 239 -33.69 33.54 38.80
CA LYS A 239 -32.82 34.43 39.60
C LYS A 239 -32.19 33.49 40.65
N ARG A 240 -30.99 33.81 41.13
CA ARG A 240 -30.37 33.15 42.29
C ARG A 240 -31.21 33.40 43.56
N PHE A 241 -31.35 32.38 44.40
CA PHE A 241 -31.53 32.51 45.85
C PHE A 241 -30.63 31.51 46.58
N LEU A 242 -30.01 31.98 47.65
CA LEU A 242 -28.93 31.37 48.44
C LEU A 242 -29.51 30.77 49.73
N LEU A 243 -29.07 29.53 50.07
CA LEU A 243 -28.61 29.01 51.38
C LEU A 243 -29.58 28.95 52.60
N PRO A 244 -29.42 27.97 53.53
CA PRO A 244 -28.25 27.90 54.43
C PRO A 244 -27.58 26.53 54.69
N THR A 245 -26.28 26.67 54.96
CA THR A 245 -25.26 25.78 55.55
C THR A 245 -25.68 25.25 56.92
N ILE A 246 -25.12 24.14 57.39
CA ILE A 246 -24.04 24.01 58.41
C ILE A 246 -23.82 22.49 58.57
N ALA A 247 -22.68 21.92 58.90
CA ALA A 247 -21.26 22.24 58.86
C ALA A 247 -20.61 21.02 59.55
N SER A 248 -19.53 20.49 58.99
CA SER A 248 -18.44 19.75 59.66
C SER A 248 -17.74 18.93 58.57
N LEU A 249 -16.44 19.06 58.28
CA LEU A 249 -15.33 19.75 58.93
C LEU A 249 -14.29 20.10 57.82
N SER A 250 -13.88 21.37 57.77
CA SER A 250 -12.51 21.92 57.57
C SER A 250 -11.51 21.12 56.71
N ILE A 251 -10.97 21.54 55.54
CA ILE A 251 -10.23 22.78 55.14
C ILE A 251 -9.05 23.11 56.11
N PRO A 252 -7.93 23.80 55.76
CA PRO A 252 -7.34 24.22 54.45
C PRO A 252 -5.81 24.05 54.27
N LEU A 253 -5.40 23.99 52.98
CA LEU A 253 -4.46 24.90 52.24
C LEU A 253 -3.44 25.79 53.03
N PRO A 254 -2.23 26.09 52.49
CA PRO A 254 -2.12 27.22 51.54
C PRO A 254 -1.01 27.18 50.46
N LYS A 255 -1.00 28.27 49.68
CA LYS A 255 -0.31 28.57 48.41
C LYS A 255 1.15 29.05 48.58
N ARG A 256 1.97 28.78 47.53
CA ARG A 256 3.12 29.53 46.95
C ARG A 256 3.95 30.47 47.85
N VAL A 257 5.26 30.17 48.02
CA VAL A 257 6.40 31.14 48.03
C VAL A 257 7.68 30.46 47.47
N LYS A 258 8.64 31.31 47.06
CA LYS A 258 9.85 31.18 46.21
C LYS A 258 11.00 30.26 46.72
N LYS A 259 11.78 29.76 45.73
CA LYS A 259 13.23 29.41 45.65
C LYS A 259 13.97 28.99 46.93
N THR A 260 14.60 27.80 46.95
CA THR A 260 16.06 27.55 46.69
C THR A 260 16.48 26.10 47.03
N HIS A 261 17.27 25.48 46.13
CA HIS A 261 18.37 24.49 46.30
C HIS A 261 18.26 23.37 47.36
N LYS A 262 18.46 22.08 47.06
CA LYS A 262 19.67 21.43 46.50
C LYS A 262 19.41 19.91 46.31
N THR A 263 20.17 19.29 45.39
CA THR A 263 20.62 17.87 45.32
C THR A 263 19.55 16.78 45.11
N ASP A 264 19.73 15.71 44.34
CA ASP A 264 20.90 15.12 43.70
C ASP A 264 20.45 14.16 42.57
N LEU A 265 21.36 13.89 41.63
CA LEU A 265 21.50 12.64 40.85
C LEU A 265 20.20 11.97 40.30
N GLN A 266 19.88 12.06 39.00
CA GLN A 266 20.61 11.36 37.95
C GLN A 266 20.40 12.05 36.58
N SER A 267 21.36 12.91 36.23
CA SER A 267 21.57 13.40 34.87
C SER A 267 23.07 13.39 34.55
N LYS A 268 23.67 12.20 34.63
CA LYS A 268 25.05 11.95 34.20
C LYS A 268 25.17 10.55 33.60
N LEU A 269 24.58 10.36 32.41
CA LEU A 269 24.92 9.30 31.46
C LEU A 269 24.19 9.61 30.16
N LEU A 270 24.88 10.31 29.24
CA LEU A 270 24.65 10.36 27.77
C LEU A 270 25.22 11.63 27.10
N LYS A 271 25.98 12.47 27.81
CA LYS A 271 26.87 13.48 27.20
C LYS A 271 28.30 13.35 27.72
N LYS A 272 29.00 12.32 27.25
CA LYS A 272 30.46 12.25 27.20
C LYS A 272 30.84 10.94 26.49
N LEU A 273 31.06 11.03 25.18
CA LEU A 273 31.94 10.16 24.39
C LEU A 273 31.89 10.67 22.95
N SER A 274 32.79 11.62 22.66
CA SER A 274 33.48 11.80 21.37
C SER A 274 33.91 13.26 21.21
N LYS A 275 35.09 13.57 21.76
CA LYS A 275 36.02 14.53 21.17
C LYS A 275 37.40 14.28 21.78
N SER A 276 38.23 13.56 21.03
CA SER A 276 39.68 13.76 21.00
C SER A 276 40.13 13.51 19.55
N SER A 277 40.89 14.48 19.07
CA SER A 277 41.36 14.81 17.73
C SER A 277 42.51 13.94 17.22
N VAL A 278 42.58 13.73 15.90
CA VAL A 278 43.81 13.89 15.08
C VAL A 278 43.39 14.32 13.67
N GLU A 279 44.11 15.30 13.12
CA GLU A 279 43.92 15.98 11.84
C GLU A 279 44.23 15.08 10.64
N ASP A 280 43.47 15.22 9.55
CA ASP A 280 44.06 15.21 8.22
C ASP A 280 43.15 15.89 7.19
N LYS A 281 43.82 16.61 6.28
CA LYS A 281 43.30 17.62 5.35
C LYS A 281 42.22 17.08 4.40
N ILE A 282 41.06 17.72 4.39
CA ILE A 282 40.05 17.55 3.32
C ILE A 282 40.01 18.83 2.49
N VAL A 283 40.41 18.69 1.23
CA VAL A 283 40.22 19.66 0.16
C VAL A 283 38.72 19.89 -0.01
N GLU A 284 38.29 21.14 0.12
CA GLU A 284 36.93 21.57 -0.16
C GLU A 284 36.64 21.42 -1.66
N THR A 285 35.98 20.33 -2.05
CA THR A 285 35.17 20.32 -3.27
C THR A 285 33.73 20.63 -2.88
N GLU A 286 33.26 21.79 -3.32
CA GLU A 286 31.87 22.24 -3.23
C GLU A 286 30.92 21.15 -3.76
N ASN A 287 30.34 20.37 -2.85
CA ASN A 287 29.29 19.43 -3.18
C ASN A 287 27.98 20.22 -3.35
N VAL A 288 27.79 20.72 -4.57
CA VAL A 288 26.47 21.07 -5.10
C VAL A 288 25.53 19.90 -4.79
N VAL A 289 24.57 20.12 -3.88
CA VAL A 289 23.51 19.16 -3.56
C VAL A 289 22.71 18.94 -4.84
N LYS A 290 23.12 17.96 -5.63
CA LYS A 290 22.34 17.50 -6.78
C LYS A 290 21.02 16.98 -6.21
N PRO A 291 19.87 17.51 -6.66
CA PRO A 291 18.58 16.98 -6.23
C PRO A 291 18.56 15.51 -6.60
N ALA A 292 18.18 14.65 -5.65
CA ALA A 292 18.01 13.23 -5.90
C ALA A 292 17.21 13.06 -7.19
N LYS A 293 17.86 12.52 -8.23
CA LYS A 293 17.21 12.11 -9.46
C LYS A 293 16.21 11.03 -9.08
N PHE A 294 14.95 11.41 -8.89
CA PHE A 294 13.84 10.46 -8.91
C PHE A 294 13.68 10.02 -10.37
N LEU A 295 14.48 9.03 -10.78
CA LEU A 295 14.19 8.26 -11.98
C LEU A 295 13.08 7.29 -11.62
N ASP A 296 12.00 7.37 -12.39
CA ASP A 296 10.74 6.66 -12.20
C ASP A 296 10.95 5.13 -12.33
N PRO A 297 10.65 4.32 -11.30
CA PRO A 297 10.79 2.86 -11.37
C PRO A 297 9.79 2.16 -12.31
N MET A 298 8.82 2.89 -12.91
CA MET A 298 7.89 2.31 -13.89
C MET A 298 8.41 2.30 -15.33
N CYS A 299 9.70 2.56 -15.58
CA CYS A 299 10.28 2.31 -16.90
C CYS A 299 10.49 0.82 -17.23
N HIS A 300 10.11 -0.12 -16.35
CA HIS A 300 10.45 -1.53 -16.55
C HIS A 300 9.37 -2.57 -16.17
N TYR A 301 8.10 -2.20 -16.09
CA TYR A 301 7.02 -3.20 -16.18
C TYR A 301 6.51 -3.29 -17.61
N ASN A 302 7.42 -3.63 -18.53
CA ASN A 302 7.02 -4.14 -19.84
C ASN A 302 7.05 -5.67 -19.73
N THR A 303 5.88 -6.29 -19.77
CA THR A 303 5.72 -7.75 -19.93
C THR A 303 6.06 -8.22 -21.34
N SER A 304 6.54 -7.32 -22.20
CA SER A 304 7.10 -7.67 -23.50
C SER A 304 8.61 -7.97 -23.37
N LEU A 305 9.00 -9.18 -23.80
CA LEU A 305 10.40 -9.50 -24.08
C LEU A 305 10.97 -8.62 -25.23
N ASP A 306 10.09 -7.95 -25.99
CA ASP A 306 10.44 -7.25 -27.22
C ASP A 306 11.15 -5.90 -27.00
N GLU A 307 10.84 -5.14 -25.94
CA GLU A 307 11.43 -3.80 -25.74
C GLU A 307 12.55 -3.72 -24.70
N TYR A 308 12.75 -4.75 -23.87
CA TYR A 308 13.82 -4.74 -22.86
C TYR A 308 15.24 -4.79 -23.47
N SER A 309 15.32 -5.12 -24.75
CA SER A 309 16.56 -5.10 -25.52
C SER A 309 17.14 -3.70 -25.72
N CYS A 310 16.33 -2.65 -25.53
CA CYS A 310 16.66 -1.27 -25.85
C CYS A 310 16.80 -0.35 -24.61
N VAL A 311 17.14 -0.90 -23.43
CA VAL A 311 17.64 -0.06 -22.32
C VAL A 311 19.07 0.36 -22.65
N ARG A 312 19.18 1.50 -23.34
CA ARG A 312 20.43 2.18 -23.68
C ARG A 312 21.26 2.32 -22.39
N SER A 313 22.40 1.62 -22.31
CA SER A 313 23.48 1.74 -21.31
C SER A 313 23.60 0.69 -20.18
N LEU A 314 23.01 -0.51 -20.27
CA LEU A 314 23.40 -1.61 -19.37
C LEU A 314 24.54 -2.45 -19.98
N SER A 315 25.62 -2.67 -19.22
CA SER A 315 26.74 -3.54 -19.62
C SER A 315 26.23 -4.94 -20.01
N MET A 316 26.79 -5.55 -21.06
CA MET A 316 26.44 -6.92 -21.49
C MET A 316 26.53 -7.93 -20.34
N LYS A 317 27.46 -7.72 -19.40
CA LYS A 317 27.56 -8.51 -18.17
C LYS A 317 26.28 -8.42 -17.32
N VAL A 318 25.68 -7.23 -17.19
CA VAL A 318 24.42 -7.03 -16.46
C VAL A 318 23.26 -7.69 -17.19
N ARG A 319 23.20 -7.60 -18.52
CA ARG A 319 22.16 -8.26 -19.33
C ARG A 319 22.22 -9.79 -19.21
N LEU A 320 23.42 -10.36 -19.18
CA LEU A 320 23.63 -11.81 -19.10
C LEU A 320 23.44 -12.38 -17.69
N THR A 321 23.72 -11.60 -16.65
CA THR A 321 23.77 -12.13 -15.27
C THR A 321 22.74 -11.51 -14.33
N GLY A 322 21.93 -10.56 -14.80
CA GLY A 322 20.97 -9.81 -13.98
C GLY A 322 21.63 -8.88 -12.98
N THR A 323 20.83 -7.99 -12.38
CA THR A 323 21.23 -7.14 -11.25
C THR A 323 20.09 -6.98 -10.27
N VAL A 324 20.40 -6.94 -8.97
CA VAL A 324 19.39 -6.53 -7.99
C VAL A 324 19.19 -5.03 -8.10
N ARG A 325 17.97 -4.60 -8.44
CA ARG A 325 17.61 -3.18 -8.38
C ARG A 325 17.76 -2.66 -6.96
N LYS A 326 18.47 -1.52 -6.82
CA LYS A 326 18.70 -0.86 -5.53
C LYS A 326 17.54 0.05 -5.12
N GLU A 327 16.63 0.32 -6.03
CA GLU A 327 15.50 1.22 -5.85
C GLU A 327 14.30 0.46 -5.30
N PRO A 328 13.47 1.11 -4.45
CA PRO A 328 12.24 0.50 -3.96
C PRO A 328 11.25 0.31 -5.11
N ILE A 329 10.56 -0.83 -5.12
CA ILE A 329 9.61 -1.24 -6.16
C ILE A 329 8.19 -1.00 -5.67
N LEU A 330 7.33 -0.34 -6.45
CA LEU A 330 5.91 -0.24 -6.13
C LEU A 330 5.21 -1.55 -6.50
N SER A 331 4.51 -2.17 -5.55
CA SER A 331 3.72 -3.36 -5.84
C SER A 331 2.43 -3.01 -6.59
N PRO A 332 2.13 -3.64 -7.75
CA PRO A 332 0.88 -3.41 -8.48
C PRO A 332 -0.38 -3.80 -7.68
N TYR A 333 -0.26 -4.82 -6.83
CA TYR A 333 -1.38 -5.36 -6.07
C TYR A 333 -1.64 -4.54 -4.79
N THR A 334 -0.67 -4.42 -3.87
CA THR A 334 -0.86 -3.68 -2.61
C THR A 334 -0.61 -2.17 -2.71
N SER A 335 0.01 -1.69 -3.78
CA SER A 335 0.46 -0.29 -3.92
C SER A 335 1.44 0.17 -2.81
N ILE A 336 2.13 -0.79 -2.17
CA ILE A 336 3.16 -0.52 -1.17
C ILE A 336 4.53 -0.42 -1.88
N TYR A 337 5.39 0.48 -1.41
CA TYR A 337 6.79 0.52 -1.82
C TYR A 337 7.57 -0.57 -1.09
N LEU A 338 7.97 -1.57 -1.86
CA LEU A 338 8.81 -2.67 -1.42
C LEU A 338 10.28 -2.24 -1.38
N PRO A 339 10.98 -2.44 -0.25
CA PRO A 339 12.42 -2.21 -0.21
C PRO A 339 13.16 -3.17 -1.16
N PRO A 340 14.35 -2.78 -1.68
CA PRO A 340 15.12 -3.62 -2.60
C PRO A 340 15.53 -4.97 -2.00
N TYR A 341 15.66 -5.04 -0.67
CA TYR A 341 15.98 -6.25 0.06
C TYR A 341 14.96 -6.47 1.17
N ILE A 342 14.45 -7.68 1.28
CA ILE A 342 13.68 -8.18 2.42
C ILE A 342 14.65 -8.39 3.60
N ARG A 343 15.78 -9.05 3.31
CA ARG A 343 16.82 -9.38 4.30
C ARG A 343 18.14 -9.63 3.57
N ARG A 344 19.26 -9.25 4.18
CA ARG A 344 20.60 -9.65 3.74
C ARG A 344 21.28 -10.41 4.85
N ASP A 345 21.75 -11.61 4.55
CA ASP A 345 22.34 -12.51 5.54
C ASP A 345 23.73 -12.98 5.11
N SER A 346 24.73 -12.69 5.93
CA SER A 346 26.12 -13.14 5.72
C SER A 346 26.52 -14.30 6.64
N LYS A 347 25.61 -14.76 7.51
CA LYS A 347 25.87 -15.79 8.52
C LYS A 347 25.51 -17.19 8.01
N ILE A 348 24.50 -17.31 7.16
CA ILE A 348 24.04 -18.60 6.62
C ILE A 348 25.18 -19.27 5.84
N ARG A 349 25.48 -20.53 6.20
CA ARG A 349 26.53 -21.35 5.57
C ARG A 349 25.93 -22.64 5.01
N PRO A 350 25.51 -22.66 3.75
CA PRO A 350 25.05 -23.87 3.06
C PRO A 350 26.21 -24.83 2.81
N SER A 351 25.89 -26.14 2.72
CA SER A 351 26.88 -27.20 2.56
C SER A 351 27.75 -27.04 1.32
N TRP A 352 27.17 -26.57 0.21
CA TRP A 352 27.93 -26.29 -1.01
C TRP A 352 29.03 -25.24 -0.78
N LEU A 353 28.74 -24.15 -0.05
CA LEU A 353 29.74 -23.14 0.21
C LEU A 353 30.84 -23.67 1.13
N GLN A 354 30.46 -24.40 2.19
CA GLN A 354 31.43 -25.02 3.11
C GLN A 354 32.42 -25.91 2.36
N LEU A 355 31.91 -26.78 1.46
CA LEU A 355 32.75 -27.62 0.61
C LEU A 355 33.69 -26.81 -0.29
N MET A 356 33.20 -25.73 -0.92
CA MET A 356 34.03 -24.88 -1.77
C MET A 356 35.13 -24.16 -0.99
N ASP A 357 34.87 -23.79 0.27
CA ASP A 357 35.88 -23.18 1.13
C ASP A 357 36.95 -24.18 1.54
N GLU A 358 36.54 -25.39 1.91
CA GLU A 358 37.45 -26.49 2.23
C GLU A 358 38.35 -26.84 1.04
N LEU A 359 37.79 -26.91 -0.17
CA LEU A 359 38.53 -27.15 -1.40
C LEU A 359 39.56 -26.04 -1.65
N LYS A 360 39.17 -24.76 -1.55
CA LYS A 360 40.10 -23.64 -1.75
C LYS A 360 41.21 -23.65 -0.71
N ALA A 361 40.89 -23.91 0.56
CA ALA A 361 41.88 -24.02 1.63
C ALA A 361 42.86 -25.17 1.39
N LYS A 362 42.38 -26.32 0.89
CA LYS A 362 43.23 -27.47 0.59
C LYS A 362 44.18 -27.20 -0.58
N VAL A 363 43.71 -26.53 -1.64
CA VAL A 363 44.52 -26.19 -2.82
C VAL A 363 45.60 -25.16 -2.50
N HIS A 364 45.29 -24.15 -1.68
CA HIS A 364 46.23 -23.07 -1.35
C HIS A 364 47.06 -23.33 -0.08
N ARG A 365 47.07 -24.57 0.41
CA ARG A 365 47.82 -24.96 1.60
C ARG A 365 49.32 -24.69 1.49
N SER A 366 49.86 -24.70 0.26
CA SER A 366 51.27 -24.46 -0.04
C SER A 366 51.65 -22.98 -0.18
N VAL A 367 50.68 -22.05 -0.17
CA VAL A 367 50.93 -20.61 -0.31
C VAL A 367 50.95 -19.98 1.10
N PRO A 368 52.09 -19.45 1.56
CA PRO A 368 52.16 -18.78 2.86
C PRO A 368 51.26 -17.52 2.88
N ASN A 369 50.55 -17.31 4.00
CA ASN A 369 49.62 -16.20 4.23
C ASN A 369 48.40 -16.13 3.29
N TRP A 370 47.96 -17.24 2.71
CA TRP A 370 46.73 -17.26 1.92
C TRP A 370 45.47 -17.21 2.81
N GLU A 371 44.64 -16.19 2.59
CA GLU A 371 43.35 -16.05 3.26
C GLU A 371 42.17 -16.32 2.32
N LEU A 372 41.11 -16.89 2.87
CA LEU A 372 39.90 -17.18 2.11
C LEU A 372 39.22 -15.87 1.66
N PRO A 373 38.86 -15.72 0.37
CA PRO A 373 38.17 -14.53 -0.12
C PRO A 373 36.89 -14.24 0.65
N LYS A 374 36.63 -12.95 0.89
CA LYS A 374 35.41 -12.50 1.57
C LYS A 374 34.18 -12.94 0.77
N ARG A 375 33.25 -13.60 1.45
CA ARG A 375 32.03 -14.15 0.83
C ARG A 375 31.00 -13.07 0.56
N LEU A 376 30.24 -13.29 -0.51
CA LEU A 376 29.04 -12.52 -0.79
C LEU A 376 27.91 -12.90 0.19
N PRO A 377 27.05 -11.95 0.57
CA PRO A 377 25.86 -12.23 1.36
C PRO A 377 24.81 -12.98 0.55
N LEU A 378 23.87 -13.64 1.26
CA LEU A 378 22.60 -14.08 0.71
C LEU A 378 21.59 -12.94 0.78
N ASP A 379 21.11 -12.53 -0.38
CA ASP A 379 20.15 -11.45 -0.53
C ASP A 379 18.76 -12.03 -0.76
N PHE A 380 17.84 -11.77 0.16
CA PHE A 380 16.42 -12.06 0.02
C PHE A 380 15.75 -10.83 -0.58
N VAL A 381 15.17 -10.98 -1.76
CA VAL A 381 14.61 -9.91 -2.58
C VAL A 381 13.22 -10.30 -3.05
N TYR A 382 12.41 -9.31 -3.42
CA TYR A 382 11.15 -9.56 -4.12
C TYR A 382 11.41 -9.96 -5.58
N ILE A 383 10.42 -10.61 -6.21
CA ILE A 383 10.52 -10.98 -7.61
C ILE A 383 10.69 -9.76 -8.51
N GLN A 384 11.49 -9.92 -9.56
CA GLN A 384 11.77 -8.92 -10.58
C GLN A 384 11.68 -9.61 -11.94
N PRO A 385 11.37 -8.88 -13.02
CA PRO A 385 11.31 -9.45 -14.37
C PRO A 385 12.59 -10.18 -14.77
N GLU A 386 13.74 -9.67 -14.30
CA GLU A 386 15.08 -10.22 -14.55
C GLU A 386 15.26 -11.63 -13.96
N HIS A 387 14.47 -12.00 -12.94
CA HIS A 387 14.54 -13.33 -12.32
C HIS A 387 13.74 -14.38 -13.11
N ILE A 388 12.73 -13.98 -13.88
CA ILE A 388 11.77 -14.89 -14.51
C ILE A 388 12.43 -15.95 -15.40
N PRO A 389 13.36 -15.62 -16.32
CA PRO A 389 13.95 -16.64 -17.20
C PRO A 389 14.70 -17.72 -16.42
N ALA A 390 15.47 -17.31 -15.40
CA ALA A 390 16.23 -18.23 -14.56
C ALA A 390 15.32 -19.06 -13.63
N ILE A 391 14.22 -18.49 -13.13
CA ILE A 391 13.25 -19.22 -12.32
C ILE A 391 12.46 -20.20 -13.18
N ASN A 392 11.98 -19.81 -14.36
CA ASN A 392 11.31 -20.71 -15.30
C ASN A 392 12.22 -21.88 -15.70
N SER A 393 13.50 -21.62 -15.97
CA SER A 393 14.49 -22.68 -16.22
C SER A 393 14.64 -23.64 -15.03
N LEU A 394 14.69 -23.13 -13.79
CA LEU A 394 14.73 -23.96 -12.59
C LEU A 394 13.44 -24.74 -12.36
N CYS A 395 12.28 -24.12 -12.62
CA CYS A 395 10.98 -24.78 -12.55
C CYS A 395 10.92 -25.97 -13.51
N ASN A 396 11.32 -25.74 -14.77
CA ASN A 396 11.36 -26.79 -15.79
C ASN A 396 12.34 -27.94 -15.45
N GLN A 397 13.42 -27.65 -14.71
CA GLN A 397 14.41 -28.65 -14.33
C GLN A 397 14.00 -29.48 -13.10
N PHE A 398 13.41 -28.84 -12.08
CA PHE A 398 13.18 -29.46 -10.77
C PHE A 398 11.72 -29.80 -10.47
N PHE A 399 10.78 -29.28 -11.26
CA PHE A 399 9.35 -29.60 -11.15
C PHE A 399 8.91 -30.32 -12.42
N TRP A 400 8.24 -29.62 -13.34
CA TRP A 400 7.80 -30.15 -14.63
C TRP A 400 7.94 -29.09 -15.73
N THR A 401 7.90 -29.52 -16.99
CA THR A 401 8.08 -28.66 -18.15
C THR A 401 6.87 -27.76 -18.41
N GLY A 402 7.12 -26.56 -18.92
CA GLY A 402 6.06 -25.62 -19.32
C GLY A 402 5.54 -24.74 -18.18
N ILE A 403 6.26 -24.68 -17.06
CA ILE A 403 5.92 -23.76 -15.97
C ILE A 403 6.38 -22.36 -16.36
N ASP A 404 5.43 -21.42 -16.35
CA ASP A 404 5.70 -19.99 -16.42
C ASP A 404 5.26 -19.31 -15.13
N VAL A 405 6.19 -18.63 -14.45
CA VAL A 405 5.92 -17.88 -13.22
C VAL A 405 5.72 -16.39 -13.46
N SER A 406 5.61 -15.93 -14.71
CA SER A 406 5.45 -14.51 -15.06
C SER A 406 4.27 -13.83 -14.34
N ASP A 407 3.21 -14.59 -14.05
CA ASP A 407 2.03 -14.11 -13.30
C ASP A 407 2.35 -13.60 -11.90
N THR A 408 3.44 -14.07 -11.30
CA THR A 408 3.87 -13.65 -9.95
C THR A 408 4.33 -12.19 -9.91
N LEU A 409 4.64 -11.59 -11.06
CA LEU A 409 4.98 -10.16 -11.17
C LEU A 409 3.81 -9.25 -10.82
N ARG A 410 2.56 -9.75 -10.85
CA ARG A 410 1.37 -8.98 -10.45
C ARG A 410 1.34 -8.72 -8.94
N TYR A 411 1.92 -9.62 -8.15
CA TYR A 411 1.87 -9.59 -6.69
C TYR A 411 3.27 -9.79 -6.07
N PRO A 412 4.22 -8.87 -6.32
CA PRO A 412 5.61 -9.02 -5.87
C PRO A 412 5.74 -9.05 -4.35
N ASP A 413 4.80 -8.47 -3.58
CA ASP A 413 4.82 -8.54 -2.10
C ASP A 413 4.71 -9.97 -1.57
N PHE A 414 4.06 -10.85 -2.34
CA PHE A 414 3.79 -12.24 -2.00
C PHE A 414 4.84 -13.18 -2.60
N SER A 415 6.04 -12.65 -2.85
CA SER A 415 7.15 -13.37 -3.44
C SER A 415 8.41 -13.21 -2.60
N CYS A 416 9.26 -14.23 -2.60
CA CYS A 416 10.58 -14.17 -2.00
C CYS A 416 11.57 -14.93 -2.88
N VAL A 417 12.56 -14.24 -3.42
CA VAL A 417 13.66 -14.80 -4.23
C VAL A 417 14.96 -14.62 -3.46
N VAL A 418 15.80 -15.65 -3.45
CA VAL A 418 17.06 -15.67 -2.69
C VAL A 418 18.22 -15.77 -3.65
N LEU A 419 19.12 -14.80 -3.58
CA LEU A 419 20.26 -14.63 -4.45
C LEU A 419 21.56 -14.82 -3.68
N TYR A 420 22.50 -15.55 -4.26
CA TYR A 420 23.91 -15.52 -3.87
C TYR A 420 24.69 -14.76 -4.94
N GLY A 421 24.88 -13.45 -4.71
CA GLY A 421 25.37 -12.52 -5.73
C GLY A 421 24.36 -12.43 -6.88
N LYS A 422 24.57 -13.22 -7.93
CA LYS A 422 23.72 -13.27 -9.13
C LYS A 422 23.06 -14.64 -9.37
N LEU A 423 23.41 -15.62 -8.55
CA LEU A 423 22.86 -16.97 -8.65
C LEU A 423 21.55 -17.04 -7.86
N ILE A 424 20.46 -17.44 -8.53
CA ILE A 424 19.21 -17.77 -7.84
C ILE A 424 19.37 -19.09 -7.10
N VAL A 425 19.30 -19.03 -5.79
CA VAL A 425 19.51 -20.18 -4.88
C VAL A 425 18.19 -20.78 -4.43
N ALA A 426 17.18 -19.95 -4.20
CA ALA A 426 15.87 -20.35 -3.73
C ALA A 426 14.82 -19.34 -4.16
N PHE A 427 13.56 -19.76 -4.25
CA PHE A 427 12.43 -18.87 -4.48
C PHE A 427 11.16 -19.46 -3.85
N ALA A 428 10.21 -18.59 -3.53
CA ALA A 428 8.92 -18.97 -2.99
C ALA A 428 7.85 -17.95 -3.38
N PHE A 429 6.65 -18.42 -3.74
CA PHE A 429 5.55 -17.60 -4.24
C PHE A 429 4.23 -17.96 -3.57
N VAL A 430 3.42 -16.94 -3.29
CA VAL A 430 2.04 -17.05 -2.84
C VAL A 430 1.15 -16.27 -3.79
N ILE A 431 0.06 -16.91 -4.21
CA ILE A 431 -1.00 -16.29 -5.00
C ILE A 431 -2.08 -15.83 -4.01
N PRO A 432 -2.33 -14.52 -3.87
CA PRO A 432 -3.41 -14.02 -3.03
C PRO A 432 -4.78 -14.27 -3.70
N ASP A 433 -5.83 -14.31 -2.88
CA ASP A 433 -7.24 -14.28 -3.27
C ASP A 433 -7.68 -15.39 -4.24
N VAL A 434 -7.20 -16.62 -4.01
CA VAL A 434 -7.66 -17.80 -4.78
C VAL A 434 -9.11 -18.14 -4.45
N LYS A 435 -9.51 -17.93 -3.20
CA LYS A 435 -10.92 -17.90 -2.75
C LYS A 435 -11.10 -16.76 -1.76
N PHE A 436 -12.32 -16.56 -1.26
CA PHE A 436 -12.62 -15.54 -0.26
C PHE A 436 -11.73 -15.73 0.98
N ASN A 437 -10.82 -14.78 1.22
CA ASN A 437 -9.87 -14.78 2.33
C ASN A 437 -8.83 -15.93 2.33
N GLU A 438 -8.59 -16.58 1.18
CA GLU A 438 -7.59 -17.66 1.05
C GLU A 438 -6.43 -17.28 0.13
N CYS A 439 -5.22 -17.59 0.58
CA CYS A 439 -3.97 -17.51 -0.17
C CYS A 439 -3.48 -18.92 -0.53
N TYR A 440 -2.87 -19.08 -1.69
CA TYR A 440 -2.30 -20.37 -2.12
C TYR A 440 -0.79 -20.26 -2.34
N ILE A 441 -0.02 -21.13 -1.70
CA ILE A 441 1.42 -21.24 -1.97
C ILE A 441 1.61 -22.04 -3.25
N SER A 442 2.04 -21.38 -4.33
CA SER A 442 2.21 -22.02 -5.63
C SER A 442 3.51 -22.81 -5.73
N PHE A 443 4.64 -22.18 -5.38
CA PHE A 443 5.95 -22.83 -5.47
C PHE A 443 6.83 -22.46 -4.28
N ILE A 444 7.57 -23.43 -3.76
CA ILE A 444 8.68 -23.24 -2.83
C ILE A 444 9.83 -24.11 -3.30
N PHE A 445 10.97 -23.49 -3.59
CA PHE A 445 12.14 -24.18 -4.07
C PHE A 445 13.40 -23.73 -3.35
N THR A 446 14.30 -24.67 -3.08
CA THR A 446 15.67 -24.41 -2.62
C THR A 446 16.59 -25.40 -3.29
N ARG A 447 17.65 -24.89 -3.95
CA ARG A 447 18.65 -25.73 -4.64
C ARG A 447 19.23 -26.80 -3.71
N PRO A 448 19.42 -28.05 -4.16
CA PRO A 448 19.89 -29.16 -3.31
C PRO A 448 21.12 -28.85 -2.44
N GLY A 449 22.18 -28.24 -3.01
CA GLY A 449 23.40 -27.85 -2.27
C GLY A 449 23.23 -26.69 -1.28
N TRP A 450 22.03 -26.11 -1.22
CA TRP A 450 21.68 -24.97 -0.38
C TRP A 450 20.57 -25.29 0.63
N ARG A 451 20.17 -26.56 0.75
CA ARG A 451 19.16 -27.01 1.72
C ARG A 451 19.73 -27.09 3.15
N LYS A 452 18.86 -27.32 4.13
CA LYS A 452 19.21 -27.51 5.57
C LYS A 452 19.94 -26.35 6.26
N CYS A 453 19.91 -25.14 5.70
CA CYS A 453 20.52 -23.95 6.30
C CYS A 453 19.50 -22.84 6.69
N GLY A 454 18.20 -23.18 6.71
CA GLY A 454 17.15 -22.27 7.17
C GLY A 454 16.60 -21.28 6.13
N ILE A 455 17.05 -21.33 4.86
CA ILE A 455 16.56 -20.46 3.79
C ILE A 455 15.04 -20.60 3.60
N ALA A 456 14.54 -21.83 3.40
CA ALA A 456 13.11 -22.09 3.23
C ALA A 456 12.28 -21.70 4.45
N LYS A 457 12.83 -21.84 5.66
CA LYS A 457 12.20 -21.40 6.91
C LYS A 457 11.95 -19.89 6.88
N PHE A 458 12.94 -19.10 6.46
CA PHE A 458 12.77 -17.65 6.38
C PHE A 458 11.81 -17.24 5.26
N MET A 459 11.91 -17.85 4.06
CA MET A 459 10.99 -17.55 2.96
C MET A 459 9.54 -17.79 3.38
N LEU A 460 9.25 -18.95 3.98
CA LEU A 460 7.91 -19.29 4.42
C LEU A 460 7.42 -18.37 5.55
N TYR A 461 8.29 -18.05 6.52
CA TYR A 461 7.98 -17.06 7.55
C TYR A 461 7.58 -15.70 6.97
N HIS A 462 8.36 -15.18 6.02
CA HIS A 462 8.07 -13.90 5.37
C HIS A 462 6.72 -13.93 4.65
N LEU A 463 6.46 -14.98 3.86
CA LEU A 463 5.22 -15.11 3.11
C LEU A 463 3.99 -15.19 4.01
N ILE A 464 4.07 -15.94 5.11
CA ILE A 464 3.01 -16.01 6.11
C ILE A 464 2.75 -14.63 6.77
N GLN A 465 3.81 -13.85 7.01
CA GLN A 465 3.67 -12.50 7.55
C GLN A 465 3.09 -11.50 6.55
N THR A 466 3.31 -11.69 5.25
CA THR A 466 2.71 -10.83 4.22
C THR A 466 1.22 -11.13 4.01
N SER A 467 0.76 -12.33 4.35
CA SER A 467 -0.64 -12.77 4.22
C SER A 467 -1.40 -12.80 5.56
N LEU A 468 -1.10 -11.89 6.50
CA LEU A 468 -1.80 -11.84 7.79
C LEU A 468 -3.31 -11.67 7.63
N GLY A 469 -4.08 -12.44 8.40
CA GLY A 469 -5.55 -12.42 8.41
C GLY A 469 -6.21 -13.22 7.28
N ARG A 470 -5.43 -13.96 6.49
CA ARG A 470 -5.90 -14.87 5.44
C ARG A 470 -5.42 -16.30 5.71
N ASP A 471 -6.27 -17.26 5.38
CA ASP A 471 -5.90 -18.67 5.42
C ASP A 471 -4.90 -18.98 4.31
N ILE A 472 -3.92 -19.82 4.60
CA ILE A 472 -2.89 -20.18 3.63
C ILE A 472 -3.00 -21.67 3.32
N THR A 473 -3.14 -22.00 2.05
CA THR A 473 -3.29 -23.38 1.56
C THR A 473 -2.12 -23.76 0.66
N LEU A 474 -1.78 -25.05 0.63
CA LEU A 474 -0.75 -25.60 -0.27
C LEU A 474 -0.99 -27.08 -0.55
N HIS A 475 -0.45 -27.55 -1.69
CA HIS A 475 -0.32 -28.97 -1.99
C HIS A 475 1.15 -29.39 -1.86
N VAL A 476 1.40 -30.54 -1.24
CA VAL A 476 2.73 -31.11 -1.12
C VAL A 476 2.69 -32.61 -1.41
N SER A 477 3.61 -33.09 -2.26
CA SER A 477 3.74 -34.54 -2.51
C SER A 477 4.02 -35.30 -1.22
N ILE A 478 3.39 -36.48 -1.07
CA ILE A 478 3.52 -37.34 0.11
C ILE A 478 4.97 -37.75 0.37
N SER A 479 5.76 -37.94 -0.68
CA SER A 479 7.19 -38.30 -0.58
C SER A 479 8.11 -37.12 -0.26
N ASN A 480 7.60 -35.89 -0.23
CA ASN A 480 8.43 -34.70 -0.07
C ASN A 480 8.71 -34.37 1.41
N SER A 481 9.99 -34.37 1.77
CA SER A 481 10.48 -33.96 3.11
C SER A 481 10.08 -32.54 3.54
N ALA A 482 9.62 -31.68 2.62
CA ALA A 482 9.11 -30.34 2.93
C ALA A 482 7.89 -30.36 3.85
N LEU A 483 7.14 -31.46 3.91
CA LEU A 483 5.99 -31.61 4.83
C LEU A 483 6.36 -31.29 6.29
N PHE A 484 7.53 -31.76 6.75
CA PHE A 484 8.01 -31.49 8.11
C PHE A 484 8.31 -30.00 8.35
N LEU A 485 8.67 -29.25 7.31
CA LEU A 485 8.83 -27.80 7.41
C LEU A 485 7.47 -27.13 7.60
N TYR A 486 6.47 -27.51 6.79
CA TYR A 486 5.12 -26.95 6.88
C TYR A 486 4.47 -27.23 8.23
N GLN A 487 4.57 -28.46 8.73
CA GLN A 487 4.07 -28.83 10.06
C GLN A 487 4.67 -27.97 11.18
N LYS A 488 5.98 -27.66 11.11
CA LYS A 488 6.63 -26.77 12.09
C LYS A 488 6.11 -25.33 12.08
N PHE A 489 5.51 -24.89 10.98
CA PHE A 489 4.84 -23.59 10.87
C PHE A 489 3.36 -23.63 11.25
N GLY A 490 2.83 -24.81 11.62
CA GLY A 490 1.44 -24.99 12.04
C GLY A 490 0.48 -25.40 10.91
N PHE A 491 0.98 -25.72 9.72
CA PHE A 491 0.13 -26.26 8.66
C PHE A 491 -0.42 -27.63 9.08
N LYS A 492 -1.75 -27.79 8.99
CA LYS A 492 -2.45 -29.06 9.22
C LYS A 492 -2.78 -29.70 7.89
N VAL A 493 -2.72 -31.03 7.83
CA VAL A 493 -3.18 -31.80 6.68
C VAL A 493 -4.69 -31.93 6.79
N GLU A 494 -5.43 -31.43 5.80
CA GLU A 494 -6.90 -31.54 5.78
C GLU A 494 -7.34 -32.77 5.00
N THR A 495 -6.80 -32.96 3.80
CA THR A 495 -7.20 -34.04 2.90
C THR A 495 -6.01 -34.61 2.15
N VAL A 496 -6.14 -35.88 1.76
CA VAL A 496 -5.20 -36.54 0.85
C VAL A 496 -5.82 -36.52 -0.54
N VAL A 497 -5.16 -35.88 -1.48
CA VAL A 497 -5.59 -35.79 -2.88
C VAL A 497 -4.83 -36.83 -3.68
N LEU A 498 -5.53 -37.88 -4.12
CA LEU A 498 -4.96 -38.90 -4.99
C LEU A 498 -4.70 -38.30 -6.38
N ASP A 499 -3.62 -38.71 -7.03
CA ASP A 499 -3.32 -38.39 -8.43
C ASP A 499 -3.25 -36.91 -8.80
N PHE A 500 -3.04 -36.04 -7.80
CA PHE A 500 -2.89 -34.60 -7.99
C PHE A 500 -1.82 -34.26 -9.02
N TYR A 501 -0.69 -34.97 -8.99
CA TYR A 501 0.44 -34.72 -9.89
C TYR A 501 0.41 -35.51 -11.21
N ASN A 502 -0.62 -36.34 -11.47
CA ASN A 502 -0.71 -37.13 -12.72
C ASN A 502 -0.67 -36.27 -13.99
N ARG A 503 -1.20 -35.05 -13.92
CA ARG A 503 -1.23 -34.11 -15.06
C ARG A 503 0.11 -33.41 -15.31
N TYR A 504 1.02 -33.47 -14.36
CA TYR A 504 2.25 -32.67 -14.35
C TYR A 504 3.52 -33.54 -14.42
N LEU A 505 3.51 -34.69 -13.75
CA LEU A 505 4.61 -35.65 -13.75
C LEU A 505 4.47 -36.62 -14.92
N ARG A 506 5.61 -37.01 -15.51
CA ARG A 506 5.65 -38.08 -16.52
C ARG A 506 5.35 -39.43 -15.87
N ASP A 507 4.79 -40.36 -16.62
CA ASP A 507 4.42 -41.68 -16.08
C ASP A 507 5.59 -42.51 -15.56
N ASP A 508 6.82 -42.20 -16.01
CA ASP A 508 8.04 -42.92 -15.65
C ASP A 508 8.66 -42.49 -14.31
N THR A 509 8.10 -41.50 -13.60
CA THR A 509 8.71 -40.98 -12.36
C THR A 509 8.45 -41.91 -11.16
N ARG A 510 9.50 -42.18 -10.38
CA ARG A 510 9.43 -42.94 -9.11
C ARG A 510 8.81 -42.16 -7.94
N GLU A 511 8.41 -40.91 -8.16
CA GLU A 511 7.84 -40.05 -7.13
C GLU A 511 6.35 -40.32 -6.94
N SER A 512 5.84 -40.12 -5.71
CA SER A 512 4.41 -40.30 -5.45
C SER A 512 3.60 -39.21 -6.15
N LYS A 513 2.61 -39.64 -6.94
CA LYS A 513 1.70 -38.74 -7.67
C LYS A 513 0.59 -38.16 -6.79
N HIS A 514 0.47 -38.63 -5.55
CA HIS A 514 -0.49 -38.15 -4.56
C HIS A 514 0.04 -36.93 -3.79
N ALA A 515 -0.86 -36.08 -3.31
CA ALA A 515 -0.53 -34.87 -2.56
C ALA A 515 -1.31 -34.79 -1.25
N PHE A 516 -0.68 -34.24 -0.21
CA PHE A 516 -1.39 -33.71 0.95
C PHE A 516 -1.85 -32.29 0.66
N PHE A 517 -3.13 -32.02 0.90
CA PHE A 517 -3.65 -30.67 0.99
C PHE A 517 -3.46 -30.17 2.42
N CYS A 518 -2.71 -29.10 2.58
CA CYS A 518 -2.43 -28.51 3.87
C CYS A 518 -3.01 -27.10 3.99
N ARG A 519 -3.61 -26.78 5.13
CA ARG A 519 -4.11 -25.44 5.48
C ARG A 519 -3.46 -24.93 6.76
N LEU A 520 -3.15 -23.64 6.76
CA LEU A 520 -2.83 -22.85 7.94
C LEU A 520 -3.98 -21.85 8.16
N GLU A 521 -4.80 -22.13 9.16
CA GLU A 521 -5.90 -21.26 9.62
C GLU A 521 -5.33 -20.07 10.40
N ARG A 522 -5.82 -18.85 10.13
CA ARG A 522 -5.23 -17.60 10.68
C ARG A 522 -6.23 -16.60 11.21
#